data_AF-A0A2M9A6Q9-F1
#
_entry.id   AF-A0A2M9A6Q9-F1
#
_cell.length_a   1.000
_cell.length_b   1.000
_cell.length_c   1.000
_cell.angle_alpha   90.00
_cell.angle_beta   90.00
_cell.angle_gamma   90.00
#
_symmetry.space_group_name_H-M   'P 1'
#
loop_
_entity.id
_entity.type
_entity.pdbx_description
1 polymer ?
#
loop_
_entity_poly.entity_id
_entity_poly.type
_entity_poly.pdbx_seq_one_letter_code
_entity_poly.pdbx_strand_id
1 'polypeptide(L)' 'MSELQLKEIADNADMIIANYSFTVMENGDIKILYLSNPDQACVLNKDGDMIMSSMDDGRLALVQAYYLKNKDLIGKD' A
#
# COMPACT_ATOMS: atom_id res chain seq x y z
N MET A 1 1.84 15.76 -4.54
CA MET A 1 2.10 14.80 -5.63
C MET A 1 1.25 15.22 -6.83
N SER A 2 1.76 15.15 -8.07
CA SER A 2 0.96 15.50 -9.27
C SER A 2 0.05 14.35 -9.70
N GLU A 3 -0.96 14.63 -10.53
CA GLU A 3 -1.84 13.60 -11.11
C GLU A 3 -1.06 12.56 -11.93
N LEU A 4 -0.06 13.02 -12.70
CA LEU A 4 0.79 12.12 -13.48
C LEU A 4 1.56 11.15 -12.57
N GLN A 5 2.13 11.65 -11.48
CA GLN A 5 2.82 10.82 -10.49
C GLN A 5 1.89 9.81 -9.81
N LEU A 6 0.65 10.22 -9.49
CA LEU A 6 -0.33 9.30 -8.91
C LEU A 6 -0.75 8.23 -9.90
N LYS A 7 -0.91 8.59 -11.17
CA LYS A 7 -1.20 7.64 -12.24
C LYS A 7 -0.06 6.63 -12.39
N GLU A 8 1.20 7.09 -12.42
CA GLU A 8 2.36 6.21 -12.49
C GLU A 8 2.42 5.24 -11.30
N ILE A 9 2.11 5.70 -10.08
CA ILE A 9 2.07 4.83 -8.90
C ILE A 9 0.94 3.81 -9.01
N ALA A 10 -0.24 4.21 -9.50
CA ALA A 10 -1.36 3.30 -9.68
C ALA A 10 -1.09 2.27 -10.79
N ASP A 11 -0.51 2.70 -11.91
CA ASP A 11 -0.17 1.83 -13.04
C ASP A 11 0.89 0.77 -12.64
N ASN A 12 1.80 1.11 -11.73
CA ASN A 12 2.86 0.22 -11.22
C ASN A 12 2.50 -0.48 -9.89
N ALA A 13 1.25 -0.39 -9.43
CA ALA A 13 0.84 -1.07 -8.21
C ALA A 13 0.58 -2.56 -8.48
N ASP A 14 1.11 -3.45 -7.64
CA ASP A 14 0.79 -4.87 -7.70
C ASP A 14 -0.67 -5.16 -7.36
N MET A 15 -1.29 -4.28 -6.58
CA MET A 15 -2.69 -4.39 -6.20
C MET A 15 -3.26 -3.02 -5.84
N ILE A 16 -4.53 -2.80 -6.20
CA ILE A 16 -5.30 -1.62 -5.76
C ILE A 16 -6.59 -2.07 -5.08
N ILE A 17 -6.81 -1.62 -3.84
CA ILE A 17 -8.04 -1.88 -3.08
C ILE A 17 -8.52 -0.56 -2.47
N ALA A 18 -9.77 -0.18 -2.76
CA ALA A 18 -10.43 0.99 -2.16
C ALA A 18 -9.57 2.29 -2.21
N ASN A 19 -8.94 2.55 -3.36
CA ASN A 19 -8.00 3.67 -3.61
C ASN A 19 -6.67 3.60 -2.84
N TYR A 20 -6.30 2.47 -2.25
CA TYR A 20 -4.96 2.22 -1.77
C TYR A 20 -4.18 1.43 -2.82
N SER A 21 -3.03 1.94 -3.24
CA SER A 21 -2.07 1.14 -4.00
C SER A 21 -1.20 0.35 -3.04
N PHE A 22 -0.91 -0.90 -3.40
CA PHE A 22 0.02 -1.78 -2.72
C PHE A 22 1.12 -2.12 -3.71
N THR A 23 2.36 -1.84 -3.33
CA THR A 23 3.55 -2.09 -4.17
C THR A 23 4.57 -2.90 -3.37
N VAL A 24 5.00 -4.03 -3.90
CA VAL A 24 6.08 -4.87 -3.36
C VAL A 24 7.42 -4.22 -3.71
N MET A 25 8.19 -3.86 -2.69
CA MET A 25 9.53 -3.31 -2.84
C MET A 25 10.55 -4.42 -3.12
N GLU A 26 11.76 -4.06 -3.58
CA GLU A 26 12.82 -5.03 -3.88
C GLU A 26 13.22 -5.91 -2.66
N ASN A 27 13.11 -5.39 -1.44
CA ASN A 27 13.34 -6.14 -0.20
C ASN A 27 12.13 -7.01 0.23
N GLY A 28 11.01 -6.88 -0.49
CA GLY A 28 9.74 -7.54 -0.27
C GLY A 28 8.85 -6.91 0.79
N ASP A 29 9.19 -5.72 1.29
CA ASP A 29 8.26 -4.90 2.07
C ASP A 29 7.15 -4.35 1.18
N ILE A 30 6.04 -3.96 1.79
CA ILE A 30 4.85 -3.53 1.09
C ILE A 30 4.63 -2.05 1.34
N LYS A 31 4.84 -1.24 0.30
CA LYS A 31 4.51 0.17 0.32
C LYS A 31 3.04 0.34 -0.02
N ILE A 32 2.33 1.07 0.84
CA ILE A 32 0.91 1.36 0.67
C ILE A 32 0.71 2.87 0.61
N LEU A 33 0.03 3.36 -0.43
CA LEU A 33 -0.29 4.78 -0.59
C LEU A 33 -1.79 4.97 -0.78
N TYR A 34 -2.39 5.93 -0.07
CA TYR A 34 -3.77 6.34 -0.34
C TYR A 34 -3.80 7.31 -1.54
N LEU A 35 -4.25 6.83 -2.70
CA LEU A 35 -4.24 7.59 -3.95
C LEU A 35 -5.10 8.87 -3.87
N SER A 36 -6.13 8.89 -3.02
CA SER A 36 -6.98 10.08 -2.83
C SER A 36 -6.41 11.10 -1.84
N ASN A 37 -5.44 10.72 -0.99
CA ASN A 37 -4.69 11.64 -0.15
C ASN A 37 -3.25 11.13 0.05
N PRO A 38 -2.31 11.51 -0.84
CA PRO A 38 -0.96 10.95 -0.86
C PRO A 38 -0.08 11.32 0.34
N ASP A 39 -0.55 12.20 1.23
CA ASP A 39 0.10 12.47 2.51
C ASP A 39 -0.08 11.29 3.49
N GLN A 40 -0.95 10.33 3.16
CA GLN A 40 -1.24 9.13 3.93
C GLN A 40 -0.65 7.90 3.25
N ALA A 41 0.42 7.38 3.85
CA ALA A 41 1.14 6.21 3.38
C ALA A 41 1.60 5.36 4.56
N CYS A 42 1.83 4.07 4.33
CA CYS A 42 2.52 3.22 5.28
C CYS A 42 3.40 2.20 4.55
N VAL A 43 4.33 1.61 5.29
CA VAL A 43 5.13 0.48 4.85
C VAL A 43 4.91 -0.65 5.85
N LEU A 44 4.54 -1.82 5.33
CA LEU A 44 4.39 -3.05 6.10
C LEU A 44 5.52 -4.02 5.74
N ASN A 45 5.94 -4.84 6.70
CA ASN A 45 6.75 -6.02 6.40
C ASN A 45 5.88 -7.13 5.75
N LYS A 46 6.51 -8.24 5.36
CA LYS A 46 5.84 -9.42 4.75
C LYS A 46 4.79 -10.09 5.65
N ASP A 47 4.92 -9.92 6.96
CA ASP A 47 3.99 -10.46 7.94
C ASP A 47 2.79 -9.53 8.17
N GLY A 48 2.83 -8.31 7.63
CA GLY A 48 1.78 -7.29 7.76
C GLY A 48 1.99 -6.32 8.93
N ASP A 49 3.13 -6.39 9.62
CA ASP A 49 3.46 -5.46 10.70
C ASP A 49 3.95 -4.13 10.15
N MET A 50 3.59 -3.04 10.83
CA MET A 50 3.98 -1.69 10.45
C MET A 50 5.48 -1.46 10.69
N ILE A 51 6.18 -0.98 9.64
CA ILE A 51 7.53 -0.43 9.73
C ILE A 51 7.47 1.08 9.94
N MET A 52 6.67 1.77 9.13
CA MET A 52 6.46 3.23 9.20
C MET A 52 5.08 3.61 8.66
N SER A 53 4.50 4.68 9.17
CA SER A 53 3.19 5.17 8.73
C SER A 53 3.02 6.66 8.99
N SER A 54 2.34 7.36 8.08
CA SER A 54 1.74 8.69 8.31
C SER A 54 0.21 8.63 8.52
N MET A 55 -0.37 7.43 8.51
CA MET A 55 -1.80 7.20 8.71
C MET A 55 -2.17 7.23 10.21
N ASP A 56 -3.41 7.60 10.52
CA ASP A 56 -4.00 7.35 11.83
C ASP A 56 -4.20 5.84 12.07
N ASP A 57 -4.33 5.46 13.34
CA ASP A 57 -4.44 4.05 13.77
C ASP A 57 -5.62 3.31 13.12
N GLY A 58 -6.75 3.99 12.90
CA GLY A 58 -7.94 3.38 12.30
C GLY A 58 -7.72 3.03 10.83
N ARG A 59 -7.14 3.97 10.08
CA ARG A 59 -6.76 3.74 8.70
C ARG A 59 -5.65 2.70 8.56
N LEU A 60 -4.64 2.74 9.45
CA LEU A 60 -3.57 1.74 9.50
C LEU A 60 -4.14 0.33 9.69
N ALA A 61 -5.02 0.14 10.67
CA ALA A 61 -5.66 -1.16 10.92
C ALA A 61 -6.46 -1.65 9.70
N LEU A 62 -7.16 -0.75 8.99
CA LEU A 62 -7.90 -1.09 7.79
C LEU A 62 -6.98 -1.57 6.66
N VAL A 63 -5.88 -0.85 6.38
CA VAL A 63 -4.96 -1.24 5.29
C VAL A 63 -4.18 -2.51 5.61
N GLN A 64 -3.83 -2.74 6.88
CA GLN A 64 -3.25 -4.01 7.33
C GLN A 64 -4.24 -5.16 7.11
N ALA A 65 -5.53 -4.97 7.43
CA ALA A 65 -6.55 -5.98 7.17
C ALA A 65 -6.72 -6.28 5.67
N TYR A 66 -6.66 -5.26 4.80
CA TYR A 66 -6.65 -5.47 3.35
C TYR A 66 -5.44 -6.26 2.89
N TYR A 67 -4.24 -5.91 3.36
CA TYR A 67 -3.03 -6.65 3.02
C TYR A 67 -3.12 -8.11 3.46
N LEU A 68 -3.36 -8.37 4.75
CA LEU A 68 -3.40 -9.72 5.32
C LEU A 68 -4.41 -10.64 4.64
N LYS A 69 -5.58 -10.10 4.24
CA LYS A 69 -6.62 -10.85 3.54
C LYS A 69 -6.22 -11.24 2.10
N ASN A 70 -5.37 -10.45 1.46
CA ASN A 70 -5.08 -10.58 0.03
C ASN A 70 -3.60 -10.84 -0.27
N LYS A 71 -2.74 -11.03 0.74
CA LYS A 71 -1.29 -11.17 0.58
C LYS A 71 -0.87 -12.33 -0.33
N ASP A 72 -1.71 -13.35 -0.49
CA ASP A 72 -1.44 -14.47 -1.39
C ASP A 72 -1.70 -14.12 -2.87
N LEU A 73 -2.26 -12.95 -3.16
CA LEU A 73 -2.54 -12.46 -4.51
C LEU A 73 -1.50 -11.44 -5.00
N ILE A 74 -0.73 -10.82 -4.09
CA ILE A 74 0.22 -9.76 -4.42
C ILE A 74 1.53 -10.35 -4.98
N GLY A 75 2.11 -9.73 -6.02
CA GLY A 75 3.38 -10.16 -6.62
C GLY A 75 3.32 -11.49 -7.39
N LYS A 76 2.14 -11.89 -7.87
CA LYS A 76 1.96 -13.05 -8.76
C LYS A 76 1.69 -12.57 -10.18
N ASP A 77 2.73 -12.53 -11.00
CA ASP A 77 2.67 -12.45 -12.47
C ASP A 77 2.96 -13.82 -13.10
#